data_AF-A0A962YRV7-F1
#
_entry.id   AF-A0A962YRV7-F1
#
_cell.length_a   1.000
_cell.length_b   1.000
_cell.length_c   1.000
_cell.angle_alpha   90.00
_cell.angle_beta   90.00
_cell.angle_gamma   90.00
#
_symmetry.space_group_name_H-M   'P 1'
#
loop_
_entity.id
_entity.type
_entity.pdbx_description
1 polymer ?
#
loop_
_entity_poly.entity_id
_entity_poly.type
_entity_poly.pdbx_seq_one_letter_code
_entity_poly.pdbx_strand_id
1 'polypeptide(L)'
;MNTVDDPTLALLSRFVGDSHDLQLSDAEFLLQQVAAIEHYTQQFPAEERQARALQWIETYAMQYRRQWRRQAMIDALAQMRCVDCPLTGGDQSSPCAIHARWLNLLRRYADEELSSHDYVEAVLNLLRAYKHRLRVSEIQRRSQPRRAARCPIPANG
;
A
#
# COMPACT_ATOMS: atom_id res chain seq x y z
N MET A 1 2.87 21.76 -3.74
CA MET A 1 1.82 21.25 -4.65
C MET A 1 2.46 20.22 -5.56
N ASN A 2 2.46 18.94 -5.16
CA ASN A 2 3.11 17.86 -5.91
C ASN A 2 2.03 17.14 -6.72
N THR A 3 1.94 17.41 -8.02
CA THR A 3 1.28 16.49 -8.95
C THR A 3 1.99 15.15 -8.84
N VAL A 4 1.30 14.16 -8.29
CA VAL A 4 1.73 12.77 -8.45
C VAL A 4 1.70 12.54 -9.96
N ASP A 5 2.86 12.36 -10.58
CA ASP A 5 3.00 12.12 -12.03
C ASP A 5 2.29 10.82 -12.49
N ASP A 6 1.82 10.04 -11.52
CA ASP A 6 1.06 8.82 -11.68
C ASP A 6 -0.39 9.02 -11.19
N PRO A 7 -1.37 9.09 -12.09
CA PRO A 7 -2.77 9.32 -11.73
C PRO A 7 -3.36 8.17 -10.91
N THR A 8 -2.88 6.94 -11.10
CA THR A 8 -3.37 5.77 -10.35
C THR A 8 -2.93 5.86 -8.90
N LEU A 9 -1.67 6.17 -8.63
CA LEU A 9 -1.16 6.35 -7.27
C LEU A 9 -1.77 7.57 -6.58
N ALA A 10 -2.04 8.65 -7.32
CA ALA A 10 -2.72 9.83 -6.81
C ALA A 10 -4.12 9.50 -6.28
N LEU A 11 -4.85 8.65 -7.00
CA LEU A 11 -6.16 8.19 -6.58
C LEU A 11 -6.06 7.26 -5.37
N LEU A 12 -5.08 6.35 -5.35
CA LEU A 12 -4.89 5.45 -4.22
C LEU A 12 -4.52 6.19 -2.94
N SER A 13 -3.64 7.18 -2.98
CA SER A 13 -3.33 7.99 -1.79
C SER A 13 -4.55 8.73 -1.29
N ARG A 14 -5.35 9.28 -2.21
CA ARG A 14 -6.54 10.07 -1.86
C ARG A 14 -7.64 9.22 -1.23
N PHE A 15 -7.91 8.04 -1.78
CA PHE A 15 -9.09 7.24 -1.45
C PHE A 15 -8.81 6.05 -0.55
N VAL A 16 -7.56 5.58 -0.49
CA VAL A 16 -7.15 4.44 0.34
C VAL A 16 -6.23 4.89 1.46
N GLY A 17 -5.37 5.88 1.20
CA GLY A 17 -4.24 6.24 2.05
C GLY A 17 -4.48 7.25 3.17
N ASP A 18 -5.71 7.75 3.35
CA ASP A 18 -6.05 8.94 4.13
C ASP A 18 -5.01 10.06 3.95
N SER A 19 -5.21 10.90 2.92
CA SER A 19 -4.25 11.86 2.34
C SER A 19 -3.33 12.65 3.30
N HIS A 20 -3.68 12.77 4.59
CA HIS A 20 -2.84 13.37 5.63
C HIS A 20 -1.71 12.49 6.17
N ASP A 21 -1.82 11.16 6.09
CA ASP A 21 -0.84 10.21 6.66
C ASP A 21 0.28 9.80 5.70
N LEU A 22 0.08 9.98 4.40
CA LEU A 22 1.12 9.75 3.37
C LEU A 22 2.09 10.94 3.23
N GLN A 23 2.48 11.57 4.35
CA GLN A 23 3.57 12.55 4.35
C GLN A 23 4.90 11.83 4.16
N LEU A 24 5.28 11.64 2.90
CA LEU A 24 6.58 11.08 2.55
C LEU A 24 7.68 12.01 3.09
N SER A 25 8.63 11.44 3.83
CA SER A 25 9.71 12.20 4.48
C SER A 25 10.70 12.74 3.45
N ASP A 26 10.70 14.06 3.26
CA ASP A 26 11.72 14.73 2.43
C ASP A 26 13.13 14.54 3.00
N ALA A 27 13.26 14.44 4.32
CA ALA A 27 14.54 14.17 4.98
C ALA A 27 15.07 12.77 4.64
N GLU A 28 14.20 11.76 4.64
CA GLU A 28 14.57 10.40 4.27
C GLU A 28 14.99 10.32 2.80
N PHE A 29 14.23 10.98 1.91
CA PHE A 29 14.59 11.07 0.50
C PHE A 29 16.00 11.67 0.32
N LEU A 30 16.29 12.80 0.98
CA LEU A 30 17.57 13.47 0.83
C LEU A 30 18.74 12.59 1.31
N LEU A 31 18.57 11.89 2.43
CA LEU A 31 19.57 10.95 2.94
C LEU A 31 19.84 9.82 1.93
N GLN A 32 18.80 9.22 1.36
CA GLN A 32 18.95 8.17 0.36
C GLN A 32 19.55 8.68 -0.96
N GLN A 33 19.16 9.89 -1.40
CA GLN A 33 19.72 10.50 -2.60
C GLN A 33 21.22 10.80 -2.45
N VAL A 34 21.64 11.34 -1.30
CA VAL A 34 23.06 11.58 -1.01
C VAL A 34 23.82 10.26 -1.04
N ALA A 35 23.32 9.22 -0.35
CA ALA A 35 23.96 7.91 -0.36
C ALA A 35 24.09 7.30 -1.77
N ALA A 36 23.08 7.49 -2.62
CA ALA A 36 23.11 7.01 -4.02
C ALA A 36 24.17 7.75 -4.86
N ILE A 37 24.28 9.07 -4.70
CA ILE A 37 25.30 9.89 -5.38
C ILE A 37 26.70 9.52 -4.88
N GLU A 38 26.88 9.32 -3.58
CA GLU A 38 28.14 8.88 -3.00
C GLU A 38 28.56 7.52 -3.56
N HIS A 39 27.64 6.55 -3.59
CA HIS A 39 27.91 5.22 -4.15
C HIS A 39 28.30 5.28 -5.64
N TYR A 40 27.64 6.12 -6.43
CA TYR A 40 27.98 6.32 -7.84
C TYR A 40 29.36 6.98 -8.01
N THR A 41 29.67 8.01 -7.22
CA THR A 41 30.92 8.78 -7.37
C THR A 41 32.15 8.04 -6.85
N GLN A 42 32.00 7.10 -5.92
CA GLN A 42 33.10 6.26 -5.40
C GLN A 42 33.83 5.46 -6.50
N GLN A 43 33.19 5.24 -7.63
CA GLN A 43 33.73 4.53 -8.80
C GLN A 43 34.77 5.34 -9.57
N PHE A 44 34.86 6.65 -9.30
CA PHE A 44 35.70 7.60 -10.03
C PHE A 44 36.86 8.14 -9.16
N PRO A 45 37.98 8.58 -9.79
CA PRO A 45 39.07 9.27 -9.11
C PRO A 45 38.59 10.52 -8.38
N ALA A 46 39.25 10.89 -7.27
CA ALA A 46 38.83 12.00 -6.40
C ALA A 46 38.62 13.32 -7.15
N GLU A 47 39.47 13.60 -8.14
CA GLU A 47 39.43 14.78 -9.01
C GLU A 47 38.16 14.86 -9.86
N GLU A 48 37.59 13.72 -10.25
CA GLU A 48 36.39 13.65 -11.08
C GLU A 48 35.09 13.62 -10.27
N ARG A 49 35.13 13.25 -8.98
CA ARG A 49 33.91 12.94 -8.19
C ARG A 49 32.89 14.07 -8.18
N GLN A 50 33.35 15.32 -8.05
CA GLN A 50 32.45 16.48 -8.04
C GLN A 50 31.74 16.66 -9.39
N ALA A 51 32.48 16.55 -10.50
CA ALA A 51 31.90 16.64 -11.83
C ALA A 51 30.90 15.50 -12.09
N ARG A 52 31.23 14.28 -11.63
CA ARG A 52 30.35 13.11 -11.72
C ARG A 52 29.08 13.25 -10.87
N ALA A 53 29.18 13.84 -9.68
CA ALA A 53 28.01 14.12 -8.85
C ALA A 53 27.03 15.06 -9.55
N LEU A 54 27.52 16.16 -10.14
CA LEU A 54 26.71 17.11 -10.89
C LEU A 54 26.06 16.44 -12.11
N GLN A 55 26.84 15.69 -12.89
CA GLN A 55 26.33 14.91 -14.03
C GLN A 55 25.21 13.96 -13.60
N TRP A 56 25.37 13.28 -12.46
CA TRP A 56 24.35 12.37 -11.95
C TRP A 56 23.06 13.11 -11.60
N ILE A 57 23.15 14.27 -10.92
CA ILE A 57 21.99 15.08 -10.55
C ILE A 57 21.24 15.53 -11.80
N GLU A 58 21.96 16.11 -12.78
CA GLU A 58 21.38 16.58 -14.04
C GLU A 58 20.68 15.47 -14.82
N THR A 59 21.25 14.27 -14.80
CA THR A 59 20.74 13.13 -15.60
C THR A 59 19.62 12.37 -14.89
N TYR A 60 19.73 12.15 -13.58
CA TYR A 60 18.94 11.14 -12.88
C TYR A 60 18.03 11.67 -11.76
N ALA A 61 18.23 12.90 -11.25
CA ALA A 61 17.55 13.35 -10.02
C ALA A 61 16.03 13.29 -10.10
N MET A 62 15.44 13.69 -11.24
CA MET A 62 13.98 13.68 -11.42
C MET A 62 13.43 12.25 -11.45
N GLN A 63 14.03 11.36 -12.24
CA GLN A 63 13.61 9.96 -12.34
C GLN A 63 13.77 9.25 -10.99
N TYR A 64 14.89 9.49 -10.32
CA TYR A 64 15.16 8.94 -8.99
C TYR A 64 14.10 9.39 -7.97
N ARG A 65 13.74 10.69 -7.96
CA ARG A 65 12.67 11.20 -7.08
C ARG A 65 11.32 10.55 -7.38
N ARG A 66 10.98 10.33 -8.65
CA ARG A 66 9.73 9.68 -9.06
C ARG A 66 9.67 8.24 -8.56
N GLN A 67 10.73 7.47 -8.80
CA GLN A 67 10.83 6.08 -8.34
C GLN A 67 10.77 5.99 -6.82
N TRP A 68 11.51 6.85 -6.12
CA TRP A 68 11.48 6.91 -4.66
C TRP A 68 10.08 7.20 -4.12
N ARG A 69 9.38 8.21 -4.66
CA ARG A 69 8.01 8.55 -4.23
C ARG A 69 7.07 7.36 -4.44
N ARG A 70 7.20 6.69 -5.58
CA ARG A 70 6.40 5.50 -5.89
C ARG A 70 6.59 4.43 -4.83
N GLN A 71 7.84 4.10 -4.50
CA GLN A 71 8.15 3.08 -3.49
C GLN A 71 7.67 3.49 -2.09
N ALA A 72 7.97 4.73 -1.67
CA ALA A 72 7.59 5.23 -0.36
C ALA A 72 6.05 5.25 -0.17
N MET A 73 5.28 5.51 -1.23
CA MET A 73 3.82 5.37 -1.20
C MET A 73 3.38 3.92 -0.99
N ILE A 74 4.02 2.96 -1.66
CA ILE A 74 3.71 1.53 -1.46
C ILE A 74 4.01 1.10 -0.03
N ASP A 75 5.15 1.51 0.50
CA ASP A 75 5.57 1.12 1.85
C ASP A 75 4.62 1.67 2.90
N ALA A 76 4.16 2.90 2.74
CA ALA A 76 3.12 3.46 3.60
C ALA A 76 1.76 2.76 3.42
N LEU A 77 1.34 2.48 2.18
CA LEU A 77 0.10 1.72 1.93
C LEU A 77 0.17 0.29 2.48
N ALA A 78 1.36 -0.32 2.52
CA ALA A 78 1.60 -1.65 3.09
C ALA A 78 1.40 -1.69 4.61
N GLN A 79 1.52 -0.56 5.30
CA GLN A 79 1.31 -0.47 6.74
C GLN A 79 -0.18 -0.35 7.11
N MET A 80 -1.03 0.02 6.16
CA MET A 80 -2.47 0.16 6.41
C MET A 80 -3.14 -1.17 6.72
N ARG A 81 -4.19 -1.10 7.55
CA ARG A 81 -4.99 -2.24 7.97
C ARG A 81 -6.47 -1.93 7.79
N CYS A 82 -7.24 -2.98 7.53
CA CYS A 82 -8.69 -2.90 7.59
C CYS A 82 -9.13 -2.71 9.04
N VAL A 83 -9.75 -1.57 9.38
CA VAL A 83 -10.27 -1.28 10.72
C VAL A 83 -11.31 -2.33 11.15
N ASP A 84 -12.23 -2.72 10.26
CA ASP A 84 -13.27 -3.72 10.51
C ASP A 84 -13.21 -4.86 9.50
N CYS A 85 -12.08 -5.57 9.43
CA CYS A 85 -11.91 -6.59 8.40
C CYS A 85 -12.84 -7.80 8.63
N PRO A 86 -13.78 -8.10 7.70
CA PRO A 86 -14.60 -9.31 7.81
C PRO A 86 -13.77 -10.59 7.67
N LEU A 87 -12.58 -10.54 7.06
CA LEU A 87 -11.77 -11.73 6.81
C LEU A 87 -10.91 -12.16 8.01
N THR A 88 -10.55 -11.22 8.88
CA THR A 88 -9.70 -11.48 10.07
C THR A 88 -10.42 -11.16 11.38
N GLY A 89 -11.70 -10.76 11.32
CA GLY A 89 -12.48 -10.42 12.51
C GLY A 89 -11.96 -9.19 13.25
N GLY A 90 -11.34 -8.24 12.53
CA GLY A 90 -10.74 -7.05 13.12
C GLY A 90 -9.33 -7.24 13.71
N ASP A 91 -8.70 -8.40 13.54
CA ASP A 91 -7.27 -8.55 13.83
C ASP A 91 -6.45 -7.72 12.84
N GLN A 92 -5.68 -6.77 13.37
CA GLN A 92 -4.84 -5.82 12.65
C GLN A 92 -3.35 -6.20 12.68
N SER A 93 -2.97 -7.26 13.40
CA SER A 93 -1.57 -7.71 13.53
C SER A 93 -0.99 -8.20 12.21
N SER A 94 -1.83 -8.73 11.31
CA SER A 94 -1.44 -9.22 9.99
C SER A 94 -2.36 -8.68 8.89
N PRO A 95 -1.83 -8.47 7.66
CA PRO A 95 -2.67 -8.07 6.54
C PRO A 95 -3.65 -9.19 6.19
N CYS A 96 -4.92 -8.84 5.95
CA CYS A 96 -5.90 -9.81 5.48
C CYS A 96 -5.52 -10.34 4.08
N ALA A 97 -6.10 -11.48 3.69
CA ALA A 97 -5.78 -12.13 2.41
C ALA A 97 -5.96 -11.23 1.17
N ILE A 98 -6.93 -10.29 1.20
CA ILE A 98 -7.10 -9.31 0.12
C ILE A 98 -5.97 -8.27 0.16
N HIS A 99 -5.66 -7.70 1.32
CA HIS A 99 -4.57 -6.73 1.48
C HIS A 99 -3.23 -7.29 1.04
N ALA A 100 -2.90 -8.53 1.43
CA ALA A 100 -1.65 -9.18 1.03
C ALA A 100 -1.55 -9.35 -0.51
N ARG A 101 -2.65 -9.75 -1.16
CA ARG A 101 -2.69 -9.91 -2.63
C ARG A 101 -2.69 -8.58 -3.36
N TRP A 102 -3.41 -7.59 -2.85
CA TRP A 102 -3.44 -6.23 -3.39
C TRP A 102 -2.05 -5.59 -3.30
N LEU A 103 -1.33 -5.75 -2.18
CA LEU A 103 0.02 -5.23 -2.02
C LEU A 103 0.99 -5.84 -3.03
N ASN A 104 0.84 -7.13 -3.37
CA ASN A 104 1.63 -7.74 -4.43
C ASN A 104 1.34 -7.12 -5.81
N LEU A 105 0.07 -6.87 -6.15
CA LEU A 105 -0.29 -6.17 -7.40
C LEU A 105 0.28 -4.75 -7.44
N LEU A 106 0.23 -4.04 -6.31
CA LEU A 106 0.73 -2.67 -6.20
C LEU A 106 2.26 -2.60 -6.37
N ARG A 107 3.00 -3.57 -5.83
CA ARG A 107 4.45 -3.69 -6.05
C ARG A 107 4.79 -3.93 -7.52
N ARG A 108 4.12 -4.90 -8.15
CA ARG A 108 4.31 -5.20 -9.58
C ARG A 108 3.97 -4.01 -10.48
N TYR A 109 2.93 -3.25 -10.15
CA TYR A 109 2.62 -1.99 -10.82
C TYR A 109 3.77 -0.99 -10.69
N ALA A 110 4.37 -0.90 -9.50
CA ALA A 110 5.43 0.05 -9.27
C ALA A 110 6.78 -0.30 -9.89
N ASP A 111 7.05 -1.59 -10.01
CA ASP A 111 8.18 -2.15 -10.74
C ASP A 111 7.96 -2.11 -12.28
N GLU A 112 6.88 -1.45 -12.72
CA GLU A 112 6.51 -1.26 -14.14
C GLU A 112 6.19 -2.59 -14.87
N GLU A 113 5.94 -3.67 -14.12
CA GLU A 113 5.50 -4.96 -14.67
C GLU A 113 4.02 -4.96 -15.10
N LEU A 114 3.23 -4.03 -14.57
CA LEU A 114 1.82 -3.87 -14.89
C LEU A 114 1.57 -2.46 -15.42
N SER A 115 0.78 -2.36 -16.49
CA SER A 115 0.19 -1.08 -16.87
C SER A 115 -0.86 -0.65 -15.85
N SER A 116 -1.23 0.63 -15.85
CA SER A 116 -2.35 1.12 -15.02
C SER A 116 -3.66 0.37 -15.29
N HIS A 117 -3.90 0.01 -16.56
CA HIS A 117 -5.08 -0.76 -16.95
C HIS A 117 -5.06 -2.16 -16.33
N ASP A 118 -3.96 -2.90 -16.50
CA ASP A 118 -3.84 -4.28 -16.02
C ASP A 118 -3.86 -4.35 -14.50
N TYR A 119 -3.28 -3.36 -13.83
CA TYR A 119 -3.37 -3.21 -12.38
C TYR A 119 -4.82 -3.05 -11.93
N VAL A 120 -5.58 -2.13 -12.53
CA VAL A 120 -6.98 -1.91 -12.16
C VAL A 120 -7.82 -3.16 -12.42
N GLU A 121 -7.65 -3.80 -13.57
CA GLU A 121 -8.36 -5.04 -13.90
C GLU A 121 -8.05 -6.17 -12.90
N ALA A 122 -6.78 -6.37 -12.56
CA ALA A 122 -6.36 -7.38 -11.60
C ALA A 122 -6.95 -7.12 -10.20
N VAL A 123 -6.99 -5.86 -9.75
CA VAL A 123 -7.61 -5.47 -8.47
C VAL A 123 -9.12 -5.72 -8.49
N LEU A 124 -9.82 -5.37 -9.56
CA LEU A 124 -11.26 -5.62 -9.67
C LEU A 124 -11.57 -7.12 -9.67
N ASN A 125 -10.75 -7.92 -10.34
CA ASN A 125 -10.87 -9.39 -10.34
C ASN A 125 -10.60 -9.99 -8.95
N LEU A 126 -9.60 -9.47 -8.22
CA LEU A 126 -9.35 -9.84 -6.82
C LEU A 126 -10.58 -9.58 -5.95
N LEU A 127 -11.17 -8.38 -6.02
CA LEU A 127 -12.36 -8.03 -5.24
C LEU A 127 -13.57 -8.90 -5.62
N ARG A 128 -13.75 -9.17 -6.92
CA ARG A 128 -14.83 -10.04 -7.42
C ARG A 128 -14.71 -11.46 -6.86
N ALA A 129 -13.50 -12.01 -6.80
CA ALA A 129 -13.25 -13.35 -6.26
C ALA A 129 -13.59 -13.46 -4.77
N TYR A 130 -13.39 -12.39 -4.00
CA TYR A 130 -13.67 -12.36 -2.55
C TYR A 130 -15.05 -11.80 -2.19
N LYS A 131 -15.86 -11.37 -3.17
CA LYS A 131 -17.14 -10.67 -2.97
C LYS A 131 -18.08 -11.34 -1.95
N HIS A 132 -18.19 -12.67 -1.99
CA HIS A 132 -19.06 -13.43 -1.08
C HIS A 132 -18.54 -13.40 0.37
N ARG A 133 -17.21 -13.49 0.56
CA ARG A 133 -16.55 -13.47 1.87
C ARG A 133 -16.51 -12.08 2.52
N LEU A 134 -16.72 -11.04 1.72
CA LEU A 134 -16.85 -9.66 2.18
C LEU A 134 -18.26 -9.34 2.71
N ARG A 135 -19.24 -10.23 2.52
CA ARG A 135 -20.60 -10.03 3.03
C ARG A 135 -20.65 -10.22 4.55
N VAL A 136 -20.68 -9.11 5.26
CA VAL A 136 -20.78 -9.02 6.74
C VAL A 136 -21.97 -9.83 7.28
N SER A 137 -23.07 -9.92 6.52
CA SER A 137 -24.29 -10.66 6.90
C SER A 137 -24.12 -12.18 7.00
N GLU A 138 -23.13 -12.80 6.33
CA GLU A 138 -22.84 -14.23 6.47
C GLU A 138 -21.99 -14.54 7.71
N ILE A 139 -21.11 -13.61 8.08
CA ILE A 139 -20.24 -13.72 9.25
C ILE A 139 -21.04 -13.49 10.53
N GLN A 140 -21.90 -12.46 10.58
CA GLN A 140 -22.81 -12.23 11.71
C GLN A 140 -23.74 -13.43 11.97
N ARG A 141 -24.16 -14.17 10.94
CA ARG A 141 -24.97 -15.41 11.09
C ARG A 141 -24.19 -16.58 11.68
N ARG A 142 -22.87 -16.67 11.45
CA ARG A 142 -21.99 -17.70 12.03
C ARG A 142 -21.52 -17.35 13.44
N SER A 143 -21.39 -16.06 13.74
CA SER A 143 -20.97 -15.55 15.05
C SER A 143 -22.08 -15.46 16.08
N GLN A 144 -23.36 -15.62 15.70
CA GLN A 144 -24.42 -15.80 16.68
C GLN A 144 -24.30 -17.19 17.30
N PRO A 145 -23.99 -17.32 18.61
CA PRO A 145 -24.26 -18.57 19.28
C PRO A 145 -25.75 -18.82 19.12
N ARG A 146 -26.15 -20.03 18.67
CA ARG A 146 -27.52 -20.49 18.86
C ARG A 146 -27.82 -20.24 20.34
N ARG A 147 -28.61 -19.21 20.68
CA ARG A 147 -29.20 -19.11 22.01
C ARG A 147 -30.06 -20.36 22.11
N ALA A 148 -29.47 -21.40 22.70
CA ALA A 148 -30.14 -22.63 23.02
C ALA A 148 -31.36 -22.26 23.87
N ALA A 149 -32.47 -22.89 23.51
CA ALA A 149 -33.77 -22.71 24.08
C ALA A 149 -33.73 -22.63 25.62
N ARG A 150 -34.44 -21.65 26.16
CA ARG A 150 -35.12 -21.83 27.44
C ARG A 150 -36.55 -21.35 27.27
N CYS A 151 -37.42 -22.30 26.94
CA CYS A 151 -38.79 -22.23 27.42
C CYS A 151 -38.75 -22.35 28.95
N PRO A 152 -39.55 -21.56 29.66
CA PRO A 152 -40.27 -22.15 30.77
C PRO A 152 -41.75 -21.73 30.74
N ILE A 153 -42.63 -22.73 30.70
CA ILE A 153 -44.00 -22.69 31.23
C ILE A 153 -44.14 -24.02 32.00
N PRO A 154 -44.90 -24.15 33.10
CA PRO A 154 -45.52 -23.17 34.02
C PRO A 154 -45.16 -23.47 35.51
N ALA A 155 -45.65 -22.64 36.44
CA ALA A 155 -46.08 -23.15 37.76
C ALA A 155 -47.32 -22.37 38.24
N ASN A 156 -48.36 -23.14 38.56
CA ASN A 156 -49.65 -22.72 39.11
C ASN A 156 -49.51 -21.92 40.41
N GLY A 157 -50.48 -21.04 40.64
CA GLY A 157 -50.83 -20.43 41.92
C GLY A 157 -52.21 -19.80 41.81
#